data_AF-A0A839H9L5-F1
#
_entry.id   AF-A0A839H9L5-F1
#
_cell.length_a   1.000
_cell.length_b   1.000
_cell.length_c   1.000
_cell.angle_alpha   90.00
_cell.angle_beta   90.00
_cell.angle_gamma   90.00
#
_symmetry.space_group_name_H-M   'P 1'
#
loop_
_entity.id
_entity.type
_entity.pdbx_description
1 polymer ?
#
loop_
_entity_poly.entity_id
_entity_poly.type
_entity_poly.pdbx_seq_one_letter_code
_entity_poly.pdbx_strand_id
1 'polypeptide(L)' 'MTTVYVHNNNQSQAVICSDGSQGVMRISNIDVAPRYSFKFYSHAHLGFWLDKEQFHNGKSLIVKGVLENERFKIQFID' A
#
# COMPACT_ATOMS: atom_id res chain seq x y z
N MET A 1 9.74 9.71 -3.72
CA MET A 1 8.81 9.16 -2.72
C MET A 1 7.45 9.08 -3.38
N THR A 2 6.88 7.89 -3.45
CA THR A 2 5.62 7.64 -4.15
C THR A 2 4.46 7.63 -3.16
N THR A 3 3.38 8.36 -3.45
CA THR A 3 2.17 8.32 -2.63
C THR A 3 1.20 7.31 -3.21
N VAL A 4 0.71 6.39 -2.39
CA VAL A 4 -0.33 5.41 -2.72
C VAL A 4 -1.66 5.97 -2.23
N TYR A 5 -2.60 6.17 -3.14
CA TYR A 5 -3.95 6.65 -2.82
C TYR A 5 -4.88 5.47 -2.54
N VAL A 6 -5.57 5.51 -1.39
CA VAL A 6 -6.38 4.41 -0.88
C VAL A 6 -7.70 4.93 -0.29
N HIS A 7 -8.83 4.33 -0.65
CA HIS A 7 -10.11 4.55 0.04
C HIS A 7 -10.11 3.81 1.39
N ASN A 8 -10.44 4.50 2.48
CA ASN A 8 -10.51 3.91 3.81
C ASN A 8 -11.87 3.24 4.08
N ASN A 9 -12.24 2.27 3.24
CA ASN A 9 -13.55 1.61 3.25
C ASN A 9 -13.48 0.14 3.71
N ASN A 10 -12.32 -0.32 4.19
CA ASN A 10 -12.06 -1.72 4.55
C ASN A 10 -12.40 -2.73 3.43
N GLN A 11 -12.21 -2.34 2.17
CA GLN A 11 -12.35 -3.24 1.02
C GLN A 11 -11.05 -3.35 0.23
N SER A 12 -10.86 -4.52 -0.38
CA SER A 12 -9.82 -4.70 -1.39
C SER A 12 -10.13 -3.80 -2.59
N GLN A 13 -9.12 -3.15 -3.15
CA GLN A 13 -9.30 -2.10 -4.15
C GLN A 13 -8.09 -1.97 -5.07
N ALA A 14 -8.32 -1.41 -6.27
CA ALA A 14 -7.23 -0.88 -7.08
C ALA A 14 -6.67 0.37 -6.41
N VAL A 15 -5.36 0.59 -6.54
CA VAL A 15 -4.69 1.79 -6.03
C VAL A 15 -3.93 2.46 -7.16
N ILE A 16 -3.94 3.79 -7.16
CA ILE A 16 -3.16 4.63 -8.06
C ILE A 16 -2.06 5.29 -7.24
N CYS A 17 -0.90 5.45 -7.86
CA CYS A 17 0.26 6.10 -7.25
C CYS A 17 0.51 7.48 -7.85
N SER A 18 1.14 8.38 -7.08
CA SER A 18 1.45 9.75 -7.53
C SER A 18 2.46 9.81 -8.68
N ASP A 19 3.22 8.75 -8.92
CA ASP A 19 4.12 8.59 -10.07
C ASP A 19 3.41 8.03 -11.31
N GLY A 20 2.08 7.86 -11.26
CA GLY A 20 1.25 7.33 -12.34
C GLY A 20 1.17 5.80 -12.36
N SER A 21 1.93 5.10 -11.50
CA SER A 21 1.85 3.65 -11.42
C SER A 21 0.52 3.19 -10.80
N GLN A 22 0.21 1.91 -10.98
CA GLN A 22 -1.01 1.30 -10.47
C GLN A 22 -0.70 -0.02 -9.75
N GLY A 23 -1.60 -0.39 -8.86
CA GLY A 23 -1.52 -1.63 -8.11
C GLY A 23 -2.86 -2.06 -7.53
N VAL A 24 -2.78 -2.97 -6.59
CA VAL A 24 -3.92 -3.51 -5.85
C VAL A 24 -3.58 -3.60 -4.37
N MET A 25 -4.52 -3.16 -3.54
CA MET A 25 -4.55 -3.45 -2.11
C MET A 25 -5.55 -4.58 -1.85
N ARG A 26 -5.12 -5.65 -1.17
CA ARG A 26 -5.98 -6.72 -0.69
C ARG A 26 -6.02 -6.73 0.82
N ILE A 27 -7.19 -7.00 1.38
CA ILE A 27 -7.37 -7.16 2.83
C ILE A 27 -7.63 -8.63 3.12
N SER A 28 -6.88 -9.20 4.06
CA SER A 28 -7.14 -10.53 4.63
C SER A 28 -7.34 -10.44 6.14
N ASN A 29 -7.94 -11.48 6.73
CA ASN A 29 -8.14 -11.61 8.19
C ASN A 29 -8.92 -10.44 8.83
N ILE A 30 -9.95 -9.93 8.13
CA ILE A 30 -10.72 -8.72 8.51
C ILE A 30 -11.20 -8.75 9.97
N ASP A 31 -11.68 -9.90 10.44
CA ASP A 31 -12.37 -10.01 11.74
C ASP A 31 -11.44 -10.22 12.95
N VAL A 32 -10.13 -10.45 12.73
CA VAL A 32 -9.19 -10.80 13.80
C VAL A 32 -7.97 -9.89 13.80
N ALA A 33 -7.25 -9.84 12.69
CA ALA A 33 -6.01 -9.08 12.55
C ALA A 33 -5.86 -8.67 11.08
N PRO A 34 -6.54 -7.59 10.65
CA PRO A 34 -6.58 -7.24 9.24
C PRO A 34 -5.20 -6.89 8.71
N ARG A 35 -4.87 -7.51 7.58
CA ARG A 35 -3.60 -7.31 6.87
C ARG A 35 -3.88 -6.70 5.51
N TYR A 36 -3.26 -5.55 5.26
CA TYR A 36 -3.41 -4.75 4.05
C TYR A 36 -2.22 -5.01 3.14
N SER A 37 -2.35 -5.92 2.18
CA SER A 37 -1.30 -6.32 1.25
C SER A 37 -1.35 -5.49 -0.03
N PHE A 38 -0.24 -4.85 -0.37
CA PHE A 38 -0.06 -4.03 -1.56
C PHE A 38 0.80 -4.77 -2.58
N LYS A 39 0.36 -4.78 -3.84
CA LYS A 39 1.13 -5.25 -4.98
C LYS A 39 1.04 -4.23 -6.11
N PHE A 40 2.16 -3.89 -6.71
CA PHE A 40 2.24 -2.93 -7.81
C PHE A 40 2.71 -3.62 -9.08
N TYR A 41 2.25 -3.14 -10.23
CA TYR A 41 2.57 -3.77 -11.53
C TYR A 41 3.87 -3.27 -12.15
N SER A 42 4.36 -2.10 -11.73
CA SER A 42 5.50 -1.41 -12.34
C SER A 42 6.68 -1.17 -11.40
N HIS A 43 6.64 -1.69 -10.17
CA HIS A 43 7.71 -1.48 -9.17
C HIS A 43 8.59 -2.73 -9.03
N ALA A 44 9.87 -2.53 -8.74
CA ALA A 44 10.88 -3.59 -8.69
C ALA A 44 10.95 -4.25 -7.30
N HIS A 45 9.80 -4.61 -6.72
CA HIS A 45 9.67 -5.33 -5.46
C HIS A 45 8.40 -6.20 -5.44
N LEU A 46 8.36 -7.21 -4.56
CA LEU A 46 7.26 -8.19 -4.48
C LEU A 46 5.96 -7.64 -3.86
N GLY A 47 5.87 -6.33 -3.64
CA GLY A 47 4.84 -5.71 -2.79
C GLY A 47 5.26 -5.60 -1.32
N PHE A 48 4.31 -5.20 -0.47
CA PHE A 48 4.47 -5.12 0.98
C PHE A 48 3.11 -5.32 1.67
N TRP A 49 3.10 -5.36 2.99
CA TRP A 49 1.86 -5.41 3.76
C TRP A 49 1.97 -4.55 5.01
N LEU A 50 0.82 -4.11 5.51
CA LEU A 50 0.68 -3.37 6.76
C LEU A 50 -0.36 -4.08 7.63
N ASP A 51 -0.13 -4.09 8.94
CA ASP A 51 -1.16 -4.44 9.91
C ASP A 51 -2.05 -3.24 10.23
N LYS A 52 -3.17 -3.48 10.92
CA LYS A 52 -4.12 -2.46 11.35
C LYS A 52 -3.48 -1.23 12.00
N GLU A 53 -2.51 -1.44 12.89
CA GLU A 53 -1.85 -0.33 13.62
C GLU A 53 -0.96 0.52 12.71
N GLN A 54 -0.47 -0.07 11.61
CA GLN A 54 0.40 0.62 10.66
C GLN A 54 -0.38 1.25 9.51
N PHE A 55 -1.59 0.76 9.22
CA PHE A 55 -2.46 1.25 8.16
C PHE A 55 -3.26 2.47 8.62
N HIS A 56 -2.62 3.64 8.54
CA HIS A 56 -3.24 4.92 8.86
C HIS A 56 -2.85 5.99 7.83
N ASN A 57 -3.67 7.02 7.70
CA ASN A 57 -3.39 8.13 6.80
C ASN A 57 -2.03 8.78 7.12
N GLY A 58 -1.27 9.11 6.07
CA GLY A 58 0.05 9.70 6.20
C GLY A 58 1.19 8.73 6.53
N LYS A 59 0.93 7.43 6.71
CA LYS A 59 1.96 6.42 6.99
C LYS A 59 3.04 6.48 5.92
N SER A 60 4.29 6.67 6.34
CA SER A 60 5.47 6.52 5.48
C SER A 60 6.17 5.21 5.78
N LEU A 61 6.72 4.57 4.75
CA LEU A 61 7.46 3.32 4.87
C LEU A 61 8.56 3.20 3.80
N ILE A 62 9.55 2.37 4.10
CA ILE A 62 10.62 1.98 3.19
C ILE A 62 10.42 0.51 2.84
N VAL A 63 10.34 0.20 1.55
CA VAL A 63 10.18 -1.14 1.02
C VAL A 63 11.49 -1.55 0.36
N LYS A 64 12.01 -2.72 0.71
CA LYS A 64 13.24 -3.24 0.11
C LYS A 64 12.94 -3.70 -1.32
N GLY A 65 13.51 -3.01 -2.30
CA GLY A 65 13.46 -3.43 -3.69
C GLY A 65 14.64 -4.33 -4.07
N VAL A 66 14.62 -4.77 -5.33
CA VAL A 66 15.68 -5.63 -5.91
C VAL A 66 16.96 -4.82 -6.15
N LEU A 67 16.85 -3.60 -6.67
CA LEU A 67 17.98 -2.72 -6.98
C LEU A 67 18.20 -1.67 -5.89
N GLU A 68 17.12 -1.03 -5.45
CA GLU A 68 17.15 0.02 -4.43
C GLU A 68 15.94 -0.05 -3.50
N ASN A 69 16.04 0.63 -2.37
CA ASN A 69 14.92 0.78 -1.45
C ASN A 69 13.95 1.84 -1.98
N GLU A 70 12.67 1.51 -1.99
CA GLU A 70 11.62 2.43 -2.39
C GLU A 70 10.92 3.05 -1.18
N ARG A 71 10.54 4.32 -1.29
CA ARG A 71 9.86 5.06 -0.22
C ARG A 71 8.42 5.35 -0.61
N PHE A 72 7.49 4.88 0.20
CA PHE A 72 6.06 5.08 0.01
C PHE A 72 5.42 5.91 1.11
N LYS A 73 4.36 6.62 0.76
CA LYS A 73 3.41 7.25 1.68
C LYS A 73 2.00 6.74 1.39
N ILE A 74 1.25 6.34 2.41
CA ILE A 74 -0.18 6.04 2.28
C ILE A 74 -0.97 7.32 2.48
N GLN A 75 -1.89 7.62 1.56
CA GLN A 75 -2.81 8.75 1.67
C GLN A 75 -4.24 8.26 1.47
N PHE A 76 -5.10 8.53 2.45
CA PHE A 76 -6.52 8.21 2.34
C PHE A 76 -7.23 9.22 1.43
N ILE A 77 -8.12 8.72 0.58
CA ILE A 77 -8.98 9.47 -0.32
C ILE A 77 -10.45 9.05 -0.10
N ASP A 78 -11.38 9.95 -0.44
CA ASP A 78 -12.82 9.73 -0.35
C ASP A 78 -13.34 8.92 -1.54
#